data_AF-G5JPR5-F1
#
_entry.id   AF-G5JPR5-F1
#
_cell.length_a   1.000
_cell.length_b   1.000
_cell.length_c   1.000
_cell.angle_alpha   90.00
_cell.angle_beta   90.00
_cell.angle_gamma   90.00
#
_symmetry.space_group_name_H-M   'P 1'
#
loop_
_entity.id
_entity.type
_entity.pdbx_description
1 polymer ?
#
loop_
_entity_poly.entity_id
_entity_poly.type
_entity_poly.pdbx_seq_one_letter_code
_entity_poly.pdbx_strand_id
1 'polypeptide(L)'
;METVIDIKHLRKYYGRHMGAEDVTLSVKKGEIFGFLGSNGAGKSTTIRCLLGLIQASSGQMMLFDGKYGTLVKNLKHIGYMPSEAMFYPNMKVKDVIAFAAKSRKKTVRKKRKNS
;
A
#
# COMPACT_ATOMS: atom_id res chain seq x y z
N MET A 1 13.45 17.57 1.31
CA MET A 1 12.72 16.48 2.02
C MET A 1 12.54 15.35 1.01
N GLU A 2 12.82 14.10 1.40
CA GLU A 2 12.73 12.90 0.53
C GLU A 2 11.26 12.58 0.20
N THR A 3 10.90 12.45 -1.08
CA THR A 3 9.56 12.08 -1.52
C THR A 3 9.45 10.57 -1.59
N VAL A 4 8.46 9.99 -0.90
CA VAL A 4 8.30 8.54 -0.80
C VAL A 4 7.18 8.00 -1.69
N ILE A 5 6.22 8.84 -2.02
CA ILE A 5 5.15 8.57 -2.99
C ILE A 5 4.99 9.81 -3.86
N ASP A 6 5.08 9.64 -5.17
CA ASP A 6 4.79 10.68 -6.16
C ASP A 6 3.85 10.10 -7.22
N ILE A 7 2.66 10.68 -7.35
CA ILE A 7 1.60 10.28 -8.28
C ILE A 7 1.30 11.48 -9.16
N LYS A 8 1.34 11.29 -10.48
CA LYS A 8 1.05 12.33 -11.47
C LYS A 8 -0.03 11.85 -12.41
N HIS A 9 -1.16 12.57 -12.40
CA HIS A 9 -2.29 12.37 -13.31
C HIS A 9 -2.77 10.91 -13.41
N LEU A 10 -2.81 10.21 -12.26
CA LEU A 10 -3.26 8.82 -12.22
C LEU A 10 -4.74 8.74 -12.60
N ARG A 11 -5.04 7.96 -13.64
CA ARG A 11 -6.40 7.62 -14.02
C ARG A 11 -6.58 6.12 -14.06
N LYS A 12 -7.73 5.65 -13.59
CA LYS A 12 -8.13 4.25 -13.70
C LYS A 12 -9.57 4.16 -14.18
N TYR A 13 -9.76 3.46 -15.29
CA TYR A 13 -11.08 3.06 -15.80
C TYR A 13 -11.26 1.55 -15.72
N TYR A 14 -12.50 1.13 -15.44
CA TYR A 14 -13.00 -0.23 -15.53
C TYR A 14 -14.07 -0.26 -16.63
N GLY A 15 -13.66 -0.54 -17.87
CA GLY A 15 -14.51 -0.32 -19.03
C GLY A 15 -14.90 1.17 -19.12
N ARG A 16 -16.20 1.47 -19.01
CA ARG A 16 -16.73 2.84 -19.02
C ARG A 16 -16.78 3.51 -17.65
N HIS A 17 -16.57 2.75 -16.56
CA HIS A 17 -16.67 3.27 -15.20
C HIS A 17 -15.34 3.81 -14.72
N MET A 18 -15.36 4.99 -14.11
CA MET A 18 -14.18 5.63 -13.56
C MET A 18 -13.91 5.13 -12.14
N GLY A 19 -12.74 4.52 -11.96
CA GLY A 19 -12.27 3.98 -10.68
C GLY A 19 -11.36 4.93 -9.92
N ALA A 20 -10.64 5.82 -10.60
CA ALA A 20 -9.90 6.94 -10.03
C ALA A 20 -9.74 8.01 -11.11
N GLU A 21 -10.01 9.27 -10.78
CA GLU A 21 -9.98 10.40 -11.70
C GLU A 21 -8.83 11.35 -11.34
N ASP A 22 -7.88 11.47 -12.27
CA ASP A 22 -6.80 12.47 -12.29
C ASP A 22 -6.12 12.75 -10.93
N VAL A 23 -5.68 11.69 -10.26
CA VAL A 23 -5.06 11.82 -8.94
C VAL A 23 -3.63 12.31 -9.11
N THR A 24 -3.32 13.45 -8.50
CA THR A 24 -1.96 13.98 -8.37
C THR A 24 -1.66 14.23 -6.89
N LEU A 25 -0.60 13.59 -6.40
CA LEU A 25 -0.26 13.57 -4.97
C LEU A 25 1.24 13.36 -4.79
N SER A 26 1.83 14.11 -3.86
CA SER A 26 3.18 13.87 -3.36
C SER A 26 3.15 13.71 -1.85
N VAL A 27 3.77 12.65 -1.33
CA VAL A 27 3.90 12.37 0.10
C VAL A 27 5.38 12.27 0.45
N LYS A 28 5.80 13.04 1.44
CA LYS A 28 7.18 13.06 1.93
C LYS A 28 7.39 12.06 3.04
N LYS A 29 8.64 11.67 3.23
CA LYS A 29 9.03 10.78 4.32
C LYS A 29 8.64 11.35 5.69
N GLY A 30 7.95 10.54 6.49
CA GLY A 30 7.49 10.90 7.83
C GLY A 30 6.12 11.58 7.86
N GLU A 31 5.52 11.88 6.71
CA GLU A 31 4.16 12.42 6.64
C GLU A 31 3.11 11.33 6.86
N ILE A 32 2.03 11.72 7.54
CA ILE A 32 0.81 10.93 7.62
C ILE A 32 -0.17 11.54 6.61
N PHE A 33 -0.57 10.75 5.63
CA PHE A 33 -1.51 11.17 4.59
C PHE A 33 -2.75 10.27 4.59
N GLY A 34 -3.92 10.84 4.32
CA GLY A 34 -5.19 10.12 4.24
C GLY A 34 -6.05 10.62 3.07
N PHE A 35 -6.70 9.69 2.37
CA PHE A 35 -7.71 10.04 1.37
C PHE A 35 -9.07 10.25 2.05
N LEU A 36 -9.70 11.40 1.79
CA LEU A 36 -11.04 11.73 2.25
C LEU A 36 -12.01 11.71 1.05
N GLY A 37 -13.19 11.10 1.22
CA GLY A 37 -14.22 11.04 0.17
C GLY A 37 -15.21 9.91 0.39
N SER A 38 -16.34 9.93 -0.33
CA SER A 38 -17.39 8.91 -0.28
C SER A 38 -16.91 7.53 -0.76
N ASN A 39 -17.71 6.50 -0.52
CA ASN A 39 -17.49 5.18 -1.12
C ASN A 39 -17.54 5.31 -2.66
N GLY A 40 -16.58 4.71 -3.35
CA GLY A 40 -16.45 4.84 -4.80
C GLY A 40 -15.59 6.02 -5.28
N ALA A 41 -15.16 6.94 -4.42
CA ALA A 41 -14.30 8.08 -4.80
C ALA A 41 -12.86 7.69 -5.25
N GLY A 42 -12.57 6.40 -5.42
CA GLY A 42 -11.29 5.92 -5.96
C GLY A 42 -10.13 5.75 -4.97
N LYS A 43 -10.34 5.97 -3.67
CA LYS A 43 -9.31 5.79 -2.62
C LYS A 43 -8.60 4.44 -2.68
N SER A 44 -9.38 3.35 -2.60
CA SER A 44 -8.85 2.00 -2.66
C SER A 44 -8.27 1.66 -4.03
N THR A 45 -8.83 2.23 -5.11
CA THR A 45 -8.30 2.09 -6.47
C THR A 45 -6.90 2.68 -6.57
N THR A 46 -6.70 3.91 -6.09
CA THR A 46 -5.39 4.57 -6.06
C THR A 46 -4.36 3.76 -5.30
N ILE A 47 -4.70 3.27 -4.11
CA ILE A 47 -3.80 2.42 -3.30
C ILE A 47 -3.45 1.13 -4.06
N ARG A 48 -4.42 0.46 -4.68
CA ARG A 48 -4.19 -0.77 -5.44
C ARG A 48 -3.34 -0.53 -6.69
N CYS A 49 -3.51 0.61 -7.37
CA CYS A 49 -2.65 1.03 -8.48
C CYS A 49 -1.20 1.24 -8.01
N LEU A 50 -1.01 1.95 -6.90
CA LEU A 50 0.32 2.22 -6.34
C LEU A 50 1.08 0.93 -5.97
N LEU A 51 0.35 -0.07 -5.47
CA LEU A 51 0.89 -1.39 -5.12
C LEU A 51 1.07 -2.32 -6.34
N GLY A 52 0.61 -1.89 -7.53
CA GLY A 52 0.58 -2.71 -8.75
C GLY A 52 -0.36 -3.91 -8.70
N LEU A 53 -1.35 -3.90 -7.80
CA LEU A 53 -2.40 -4.93 -7.74
C LEU A 53 -3.40 -4.79 -8.90
N ILE A 54 -3.54 -3.57 -9.43
CA ILE A 54 -4.30 -3.27 -10.63
C ILE A 54 -3.48 -2.31 -11.50
N GLN A 55 -3.54 -2.47 -12.81
CA GLN A 55 -2.85 -1.58 -13.73
C GLN A 55 -3.60 -0.25 -13.88
N ALA A 56 -2.88 0.87 -13.79
CA ALA A 56 -3.41 2.19 -14.12
C ALA A 56 -3.81 2.25 -15.61
N SER A 57 -4.82 3.05 -15.94
CA SER A 57 -5.16 3.31 -17.35
C SER A 57 -4.22 4.34 -17.96
N SER A 58 -3.84 5.36 -17.19
CA SER A 58 -2.84 6.36 -17.56
C SER A 58 -2.24 7.04 -16.32
N GLY A 59 -1.23 7.88 -16.53
CA GLY A 59 -0.52 8.59 -15.48
C GLY A 59 0.76 7.87 -15.06
N GLN A 60 1.45 8.45 -14.07
CA GLN A 60 2.73 7.95 -13.57
C GLN A 60 2.70 7.86 -12.04
N MET A 61 3.38 6.84 -11.53
CA MET A 61 3.54 6.62 -10.09
C MET A 61 4.99 6.25 -9.81
N MET A 62 5.60 6.91 -8.84
CA MET A 62 6.95 6.67 -8.38
C MET A 62 6.95 6.46 -6.86
N LEU A 63 7.70 5.45 -6.44
CA LEU A 63 7.89 5.10 -5.03
C LEU A 63 9.35 5.34 -4.67
N PHE A 64 9.58 5.96 -3.51
CA PHE A 64 10.90 6.21 -2.94
C PHE A 64 11.87 6.88 -3.92
N ASP A 65 11.41 7.87 -4.70
CA ASP A 65 12.20 8.57 -5.74
C ASP A 65 12.97 7.63 -6.68
N GLY A 66 12.39 6.47 -7.00
CA GLY A 66 13.00 5.48 -7.90
C GLY A 66 14.17 4.69 -7.30
N LYS A 67 14.49 4.88 -6.02
CA LYS A 67 15.65 4.31 -5.32
C LYS A 67 15.88 2.82 -5.53
N TYR A 68 14.81 2.02 -5.66
CA TYR A 68 14.93 0.57 -5.80
C TYR A 68 14.69 0.06 -7.23
N GLY A 69 14.45 0.95 -8.20
CA GLY A 69 14.37 0.69 -9.64
C GLY A 69 13.21 -0.18 -10.16
N THR A 70 12.64 -1.07 -9.33
CA THR A 70 11.54 -1.95 -9.73
C THR A 70 10.45 -1.96 -8.65
N LEU A 71 9.20 -2.16 -9.08
CA LEU A 71 8.07 -2.27 -8.15
C LEU A 71 8.27 -3.38 -7.12
N VAL A 72 8.73 -4.57 -7.54
CA VAL A 72 8.96 -5.71 -6.63
C VAL A 72 9.96 -5.37 -5.51
N LYS A 73 11.02 -4.61 -5.82
CA LYS A 73 11.96 -4.15 -4.80
C LYS A 73 11.34 -3.08 -3.90
N ASN A 74 10.56 -2.15 -4.44
CA ASN A 74 9.81 -1.14 -3.65
C ASN A 74 8.86 -1.80 -2.63
N LEU A 75 8.10 -2.83 -3.04
CA LEU A 75 7.10 -3.50 -2.19
C LEU A 75 7.70 -4.13 -0.93
N LYS A 76 8.99 -4.46 -0.90
CA LYS A 76 9.68 -4.94 0.31
C LYS A 76 9.68 -3.92 1.45
N HIS A 77 9.56 -2.64 1.10
CA HIS A 77 9.56 -1.50 2.03
C HIS A 77 8.15 -1.02 2.38
N ILE A 78 7.10 -1.61 1.80
CA ILE A 78 5.70 -1.19 2.00
C ILE A 78 4.95 -2.24 2.85
N GLY A 79 4.19 -1.77 3.82
CA GLY A 79 3.17 -2.55 4.53
C GLY A 79 1.80 -2.20 3.95
N TYR A 80 0.98 -3.19 3.66
CA TYR A 80 -0.38 -2.99 3.18
C TYR A 80 -1.35 -3.82 4.03
N MET A 81 -2.39 -3.16 4.53
CA MET A 81 -3.54 -3.81 5.16
C MET A 81 -4.77 -3.55 4.29
N PRO A 82 -5.38 -4.59 3.69
CA PRO A 82 -6.64 -4.43 2.98
C PRO A 82 -7.79 -4.16 3.97
N SER A 83 -8.87 -3.53 3.49
CA SER A 83 -10.08 -3.28 4.28
C SER A 83 -10.73 -4.58 4.78
N GLU A 84 -10.69 -5.62 3.96
CA GLU A 84 -11.14 -6.97 4.30
C GLU A 84 -9.91 -7.87 4.40
N ALA A 85 -9.38 -8.02 5.61
CA ALA A 85 -8.31 -8.97 5.85
C ALA A 85 -8.91 -10.34 6.20
N MET A 86 -8.80 -11.30 5.29
CA MET A 86 -9.09 -12.71 5.61
C MET A 86 -7.91 -13.30 6.38
N PHE A 87 -8.13 -13.55 7.67
CA PHE A 87 -7.21 -14.31 8.51
C PHE A 87 -7.64 -15.77 8.56
N TYR A 88 -6.67 -16.66 8.78
CA TYR A 88 -6.98 -18.07 9.04
C TYR A 88 -7.83 -18.17 10.33
N PRO A 89 -9.07 -18.71 10.26
CA PRO A 89 -10.04 -18.62 11.36
C PRO A 89 -9.53 -19.13 12.71
N ASN A 90 -8.66 -20.14 12.68
CA ASN A 90 -8.14 -20.81 13.88
C ASN A 90 -6.73 -20.34 14.30
N MET A 91 -6.21 -19.28 13.68
CA MET A 91 -4.86 -18.79 13.95
C MET A 91 -4.88 -17.66 15.00
N LYS A 92 -4.07 -17.79 16.06
CA LYS A 92 -3.98 -16.73 17.07
C LYS A 92 -3.28 -15.49 16.47
N VAL A 93 -3.63 -14.29 16.93
CA VAL A 93 -3.03 -13.02 16.48
C VAL A 93 -1.50 -13.05 16.49
N LYS A 94 -0.91 -13.59 17.57
CA LYS A 94 0.55 -13.75 17.70
C LYS A 94 1.16 -14.59 16.58
N ASP A 95 0.44 -15.59 16.10
CA ASP A 95 0.90 -16.53 15.08
C ASP A 95 0.79 -15.87 13.71
N VAL A 96 -0.27 -15.10 13.44
CA VAL A 96 -0.41 -14.26 12.23
C VAL A 96 0.75 -13.26 12.12
N ILE A 97 1.08 -12.57 13.21
CA ILE A 97 2.20 -11.62 13.25
C ILE A 97 3.54 -12.35 13.04
N ALA A 98 3.73 -13.51 13.68
CA ALA A 98 4.92 -14.34 13.49
C ALA A 98 5.07 -14.83 12.04
N PHE A 99 3.97 -15.25 11.43
CA PHE A 99 3.94 -15.66 10.04
C PHE A 99 4.31 -14.51 9.09
N ALA A 100 3.71 -13.33 9.27
CA ALA A 100 4.01 -12.15 8.46
C ALA A 100 5.45 -11.66 8.62
N ALA A 101 6.04 -11.82 9.82
CA ALA A 101 7.44 -11.48 10.05
C ALA A 101 8.39 -12.50 9.38
N LYS A 102 8.08 -13.80 9.50
CA LYS A 102 8.85 -14.88 8.88
C LYS A 102 8.87 -14.77 7.36
N SER A 103 7.73 -14.44 6.72
CA SER A 103 7.66 -14.24 5.27
C SER A 103 8.51 -13.05 4.80
N ARG A 104 8.73 -12.04 5.65
CA ARG A 104 9.62 -10.91 5.40
C ARG A 104 11.06 -11.12 5.90
N LYS A 105 11.41 -12.32 6.37
CA LYS A 105 12.70 -12.61 7.05
C LYS A 105 13.01 -11.64 8.19
N LYS A 106 11.99 -11.13 8.88
CA LYS A 106 12.11 -10.24 10.05
C LYS A 106 11.88 -11.04 11.33
N THR A 107 12.70 -10.78 12.36
CA THR A 107 12.53 -11.39 13.67
C THR A 107 11.41 -10.71 14.44
N VAL A 108 10.43 -11.49 14.93
CA VAL A 108 9.46 -10.97 15.91
C VAL A 108 10.14 -10.87 17.26
N ARG A 109 10.18 -9.66 17.82
CA ARG A 109 10.63 -9.45 19.19
C ARG A 109 9.58 -10.05 20.12
N LYS A 110 9.88 -11.16 20.80
CA LYS A 110 9.00 -11.72 21.84
C LYS A 110 8.81 -10.66 22.93
N LYS A 111 7.58 -10.21 23.16
CA LYS A 111 7.25 -9.48 24.40
C LYS A 111 7.58 -10.41 25.57
N ARG A 112 8.41 -9.94 26.51
CA ARG A 112 8.53 -10.54 27.84
C ARG A 112 7.13 -10.62 28.43
N LYS A 113 6.66 -11.83 28.77
CA LYS A 113 5.52 -11.99 29.66
C LYS A 113 5.94 -11.37 30.99
N ASN A 114 5.37 -10.23 31.34
CA ASN A 114 5.25 -9.83 32.74
C ASN A 114 3.82 -10.15 33.14
N SER A 115 3.73 -11.02 34.14
CA SER A 115 2.58 -11.34 35.00
C SER A 115 1.36 -11.95 34.31
#